data_AF-A0AAW9HRW5-F1
#
_entry.id   AF-A0AAW9HRW5-F1
#
_cell.length_a   1.000
_cell.length_b   1.000
_cell.length_c   1.000
_cell.angle_alpha   90.00
_cell.angle_beta   90.00
_cell.angle_gamma   90.00
#
_symmetry.space_group_name_H-M   'P 1'
#
loop_
_entity.id
_entity.type
_entity.pdbx_description
1 polymer ?
#
loop_
_entity_poly.entity_id
_entity_poly.type
_entity_poly.pdbx_seq_one_letter_code
_entity_poly.pdbx_strand_id
1 'polypeptide(L)'
;MSENAVVRHEGLVYFDQGQSAYSSGDIQQAVKKYHKSLEIFGQEPTLYMERAIVSGQLGIALKASGNMDAAADYLGRAVTLFQHYPENADAMLSLGNCFWHLGEISEESGDFDAAKVSYNQAYAAYRSSSKGQTFQVEVLQKLRDIG
;
A
#
# COMPACT_ATOMS: atom_id res chain seq x y z
N MET A 1 13.54 24.54 13.31
CA MET A 1 12.79 23.32 12.91
C MET A 1 13.50 22.15 13.56
N SER A 2 12.78 21.22 14.20
CA SER A 2 13.41 20.00 14.72
C SER A 2 13.94 19.14 13.56
N GLU A 3 14.98 18.34 13.81
CA GLU A 3 15.55 17.40 12.84
C GLU A 3 14.48 16.51 12.20
N ASN A 4 13.55 16.02 13.02
CA ASN A 4 12.35 15.30 12.61
C ASN A 4 11.48 16.04 11.57
N ALA A 5 11.32 17.36 11.68
CA ALA A 5 10.51 18.13 10.74
C ALA A 5 11.20 18.27 9.36
N VAL A 6 12.54 18.33 9.34
CA VAL A 6 13.31 18.40 8.11
C VAL A 6 13.27 17.06 7.37
N VAL A 7 13.54 15.95 8.08
CA VAL A 7 13.44 14.58 7.54
C VAL A 7 12.04 14.33 6.99
N ARG A 8 11.00 14.68 7.77
CA ARG A 8 9.62 14.50 7.34
C ARG A 8 9.29 15.30 6.08
N HIS A 9 9.70 16.57 6.02
CA HIS A 9 9.46 17.41 4.86
C HIS A 9 10.17 16.87 3.61
N GLU A 10 11.44 16.51 3.72
CA GLU A 10 12.21 15.96 2.59
C GLU A 10 11.61 14.65 2.08
N GLY A 11 11.25 13.74 2.98
CA GLY A 11 10.60 12.48 2.62
C GLY A 11 9.27 12.68 1.87
N LEU A 12 8.48 13.67 2.29
CA LEU A 12 7.22 14.03 1.61
C LEU A 12 7.46 14.60 0.21
N VAL A 13 8.51 15.40 0.00
CA VAL A 13 8.84 15.92 -1.34
C VAL A 13 9.09 14.77 -2.32
N TYR A 14 9.84 13.75 -1.91
CA TYR A 14 10.07 12.58 -2.77
C TYR A 14 8.81 11.73 -2.93
N PHE A 15 7.97 11.63 -1.89
CA PHE A 15 6.69 10.95 -1.99
C PHE A 15 5.77 11.59 -3.04
N ASP A 16 5.63 12.91 -3.01
CA ASP A 16 4.79 13.66 -3.95
C ASP A 16 5.32 13.56 -5.38
N GLN A 17 6.65 13.57 -5.56
CA GLN A 17 7.26 13.30 -6.87
C GLN A 17 6.95 11.88 -7.37
N GLY A 18 6.94 10.89 -6.46
CA GLY A 18 6.55 9.52 -6.78
C GLY A 18 5.09 9.40 -7.21
N GLN A 19 4.19 10.07 -6.49
CA GLN A 19 2.76 10.13 -6.84
C GLN A 19 2.54 10.79 -8.20
N SER A 20 3.23 11.90 -8.47
CA SER A 20 3.15 12.60 -9.76
C SER A 20 3.67 11.73 -10.90
N ALA A 21 4.80 11.04 -10.73
CA ALA A 21 5.35 10.15 -11.73
C ALA A 21 4.43 8.94 -12.00
N TYR A 22 3.85 8.35 -10.95
CA TYR A 22 2.90 7.26 -11.08
C TYR A 22 1.67 7.69 -11.87
N SER A 23 1.12 8.86 -11.55
CA SER A 23 -0.07 9.41 -12.22
C SER A 23 0.19 9.78 -13.69
N SER A 24 1.43 10.11 -14.05
CA SER A 24 1.82 10.33 -15.45
C SER A 24 2.18 9.04 -16.20
N GLY A 25 2.11 7.87 -15.54
CA GLY A 25 2.48 6.58 -16.12
C GLY A 25 3.98 6.29 -16.15
N ASP A 26 4.82 7.15 -15.56
CA ASP A 26 6.25 6.90 -15.41
C ASP A 26 6.51 6.03 -14.16
N ILE A 27 6.16 4.75 -14.28
CA ILE A 27 6.22 3.79 -13.18
C ILE A 27 7.66 3.61 -12.68
N GLN A 28 8.65 3.61 -13.56
CA GLN A 28 10.05 3.46 -13.16
C GLN A 28 10.51 4.63 -12.28
N GLN A 29 10.16 5.86 -12.67
CA GLN A 29 10.47 7.01 -11.86
C GLN A 29 9.68 7.02 -10.55
N ALA A 30 8.41 6.59 -10.55
CA ALA A 30 7.62 6.46 -9.33
C ALA A 30 8.30 5.55 -8.30
N VAL A 31 8.71 4.34 -8.72
CA VAL A 31 9.45 3.38 -7.89
C VAL A 31 10.70 4.01 -7.30
N LYS A 32 11.52 4.69 -8.13
CA LYS A 32 12.74 5.37 -7.67
C LYS A 32 12.46 6.43 -6.61
N LYS A 33 11.42 7.24 -6.80
CA LYS A 33 11.05 8.32 -5.89
C LYS A 33 10.47 7.80 -4.58
N TYR A 34 9.63 6.76 -4.63
CA TYR A 34 9.14 6.10 -3.42
C TYR A 34 10.25 5.43 -2.62
N HIS A 35 11.21 4.77 -3.27
CA HIS A 35 12.39 4.25 -2.58
C HIS A 35 13.16 5.35 -1.83
N LYS A 36 13.39 6.50 -2.48
CA LYS A 36 14.10 7.60 -1.83
C LYS A 36 13.31 8.18 -0.66
N SER A 37 11.99 8.32 -0.80
CA SER A 37 11.11 8.74 0.28
C SER A 37 11.17 7.77 1.47
N LEU A 38 11.16 6.47 1.21
CA LEU A 38 11.22 5.44 2.24
C LEU A 38 12.59 5.39 2.94
N GLU A 39 13.69 5.63 2.22
CA GLU A 39 15.04 5.77 2.77
C GLU A 39 15.09 6.94 3.77
N ILE A 40 14.52 8.09 3.40
CA ILE A 40 14.49 9.28 4.25
C ILE A 40 13.62 9.05 5.48
N PHE A 41 12.38 8.56 5.31
CA PHE A 41 11.53 8.25 6.46
C PHE A 41 12.11 7.13 7.35
N GLY A 42 12.95 6.25 6.80
CA GLY A 42 13.67 5.24 7.57
C GLY A 42 14.73 5.79 8.52
N GLN A 43 15.17 7.03 8.34
CA GLN A 43 16.09 7.70 9.27
C GLN A 43 15.42 8.03 10.61
N GLU A 44 14.08 8.13 10.63
CA GLU A 44 13.32 8.40 11.84
C GLU A 44 12.28 7.30 12.12
N PRO A 45 12.58 6.38 13.06
CA PRO A 45 11.73 5.23 13.33
C PRO A 45 10.29 5.56 13.74
N THR A 46 10.04 6.78 14.24
CA THR A 46 8.72 7.24 14.69
C THR A 46 7.75 7.56 13.56
N LEU A 47 8.22 7.70 12.32
CA LEU A 47 7.42 8.00 11.12
C LEU A 47 6.73 6.74 10.54
N TYR A 48 6.06 5.97 11.40
CA TYR A 48 5.45 4.69 11.03
C TYR A 48 4.35 4.85 9.97
N MET A 49 3.50 5.87 10.09
CA MET A 49 2.40 6.10 9.15
C MET A 49 2.93 6.45 7.75
N GLU A 50 3.93 7.33 7.66
CA GLU A 50 4.57 7.70 6.40
C GLU A 50 5.25 6.49 5.75
N ARG A 51 6.01 5.71 6.54
CA ARG A 51 6.64 4.48 6.04
C ARG A 51 5.60 3.45 5.56
N ALA A 52 4.45 3.35 6.21
CA ALA A 52 3.35 2.48 5.79
C ALA A 52 2.80 2.90 4.44
N ILE A 53 2.44 4.19 4.30
CA ILE A 53 1.90 4.76 3.07
C ILE A 53 2.88 4.59 1.91
N VAL A 54 4.15 4.97 2.09
CA VAL A 54 5.15 4.87 1.03
C VAL A 54 5.42 3.42 0.65
N SER A 55 5.48 2.50 1.62
CA SER A 55 5.66 1.07 1.33
C SER A 55 4.48 0.52 0.50
N GLY A 56 3.24 0.91 0.83
CA GLY A 56 2.06 0.52 0.05
C GLY A 56 2.11 1.05 -1.38
N GLN A 57 2.40 2.34 -1.55
CA GLN A 57 2.49 2.97 -2.88
C GLN A 57 3.65 2.41 -3.72
N LEU A 58 4.79 2.10 -3.08
CA LEU A 58 5.90 1.43 -3.74
C LEU A 58 5.51 0.02 -4.18
N GLY A 59 4.83 -0.75 -3.33
CA GLY A 59 4.32 -2.07 -3.69
C GLY A 59 3.38 -2.04 -4.90
N ILE A 60 2.45 -1.09 -4.93
CA ILE A 60 1.54 -0.87 -6.06
C ILE A 60 2.31 -0.53 -7.35
N ALA A 61 3.30 0.37 -7.26
CA ALA A 61 4.14 0.73 -8.40
C ALA A 61 4.98 -0.45 -8.91
N LEU A 62 5.50 -1.28 -8.01
CA LEU A 62 6.25 -2.49 -8.36
C LEU A 62 5.34 -3.51 -9.07
N LYS A 63 4.10 -3.70 -8.60
CA LYS A 63 3.11 -4.53 -9.28
C LYS A 63 2.85 -4.03 -10.70
N ALA A 64 2.63 -2.72 -10.86
CA ALA A 64 2.43 -2.11 -12.17
C ALA A 64 3.64 -2.27 -13.11
N SER A 65 4.86 -2.42 -12.57
CA SER A 65 6.07 -2.74 -13.35
C SER A 65 6.30 -4.23 -13.61
N GLY A 66 5.42 -5.11 -13.13
CA GLY A 66 5.55 -6.57 -13.27
C GLY A 66 6.44 -7.25 -12.21
N ASN A 67 6.94 -6.51 -11.21
CA ASN A 67 7.81 -7.04 -10.17
C ASN A 67 6.98 -7.58 -8.99
N MET A 68 6.28 -8.70 -9.20
CA MET A 68 5.29 -9.24 -8.27
C MET A 68 5.86 -9.61 -6.90
N ASP A 69 7.04 -10.24 -6.84
CA ASP A 69 7.67 -10.64 -5.57
C ASP A 69 8.04 -9.41 -4.72
N ALA A 70 8.63 -8.40 -5.35
CA ALA A 70 8.98 -7.16 -4.66
C ALA A 70 7.73 -6.39 -4.25
N ALA A 71 6.68 -6.39 -5.09
CA ALA A 71 5.40 -5.81 -4.74
C ALA A 71 4.81 -6.44 -3.48
N ALA A 72 4.78 -7.78 -3.40
CA ALA A 72 4.28 -8.51 -2.25
C ALA A 72 5.06 -8.19 -0.97
N ASP A 73 6.40 -8.10 -1.03
CA ASP A 73 7.23 -7.70 0.12
C ASP A 73 6.84 -6.32 0.65
N TYR A 74 6.81 -5.31 -0.23
CA TYR A 74 6.51 -3.93 0.19
C TYR A 74 5.06 -3.76 0.67
N LEU A 75 4.10 -4.46 0.06
CA LEU A 75 2.70 -4.48 0.53
C LEU A 75 2.60 -5.15 1.90
N GLY A 76 3.28 -6.27 2.14
CA GLY A 76 3.29 -6.95 3.44
C GLY A 76 3.92 -6.10 4.56
N ARG A 77 4.95 -5.32 4.23
CA ARG A 77 5.53 -4.33 5.14
C ARG A 77 4.55 -3.21 5.47
N ALA A 78 3.81 -2.71 4.48
CA ALA A 78 2.77 -1.71 4.70
C ALA A 78 1.65 -2.25 5.60
N VAL A 79 1.19 -3.49 5.36
CA VAL A 79 0.20 -4.20 6.19
C VAL A 79 0.64 -4.21 7.65
N THR A 80 1.87 -4.66 7.91
CA THR A 80 2.42 -4.73 9.28
C THR A 80 2.38 -3.36 9.96
N LEU A 81 2.72 -2.30 9.25
CA LEU A 81 2.74 -0.94 9.81
C LEU A 81 1.32 -0.37 10.03
N PHE A 82 0.39 -0.57 9.10
CA PHE A 82 -0.98 -0.07 9.23
C PHE A 82 -1.77 -0.76 10.34
N GLN A 83 -1.43 -2.01 10.69
CA GLN A 83 -2.05 -2.73 11.81
C GLN A 83 -1.81 -2.05 13.18
N HIS A 84 -0.84 -1.14 13.29
CA HIS A 84 -0.65 -0.31 14.49
C HIS A 84 -1.68 0.83 14.62
N TYR A 85 -2.51 1.06 13.60
CA TYR A 85 -3.48 2.16 13.55
C TYR A 85 -4.92 1.70 13.31
N PRO A 86 -5.46 0.73 14.09
CA PRO A 86 -6.76 0.11 13.81
C PRO A 86 -7.95 1.08 13.89
N GLU A 87 -7.81 2.18 14.64
CA GLU A 87 -8.86 3.20 14.81
C GLU A 87 -8.78 4.32 13.75
N ASN A 88 -7.73 4.34 12.93
CA ASN A 88 -7.56 5.34 11.89
C ASN A 88 -8.23 4.87 10.60
N ALA A 89 -9.33 5.52 10.22
CA ALA A 89 -10.12 5.15 9.05
C ALA A 89 -9.34 5.22 7.72
N ASP A 90 -8.40 6.18 7.58
CA ASP A 90 -7.58 6.31 6.38
C ASP A 90 -6.46 5.25 6.33
N ALA A 91 -5.93 4.86 7.49
CA ALA A 91 -5.02 3.73 7.61
C ALA A 91 -5.72 2.41 7.26
N MET A 92 -6.96 2.20 7.73
CA MET A 92 -7.75 1.01 7.41
C MET A 92 -8.13 0.95 5.93
N LEU A 93 -8.40 2.10 5.29
CA LEU A 93 -8.59 2.17 3.84
C LEU A 93 -7.32 1.74 3.09
N SER A 94 -6.16 2.28 3.49
CA SER A 94 -4.87 1.96 2.88
C SER A 94 -4.46 0.50 3.13
N LEU A 95 -4.76 -0.05 4.30
CA LEU A 95 -4.59 -1.46 4.63
C LEU A 95 -5.44 -2.36 3.72
N GLY A 96 -6.69 -1.98 3.49
CA GLY A 96 -7.57 -2.68 2.55
C GLY A 96 -7.00 -2.70 1.13
N ASN A 97 -6.47 -1.57 0.64
CA ASN A 97 -5.81 -1.50 -0.66
C ASN A 97 -4.58 -2.43 -0.72
N CYS A 98 -3.81 -2.52 0.37
CA CYS A 98 -2.65 -3.41 0.40
C CYS A 98 -3.07 -4.89 0.27
N PHE A 99 -4.09 -5.29 1.03
CA PHE A 99 -4.65 -6.65 0.93
C PHE A 99 -5.30 -6.93 -0.42
N TRP A 100 -5.96 -5.94 -1.03
CA TRP A 100 -6.50 -6.05 -2.38
C TRP A 100 -5.41 -6.42 -3.39
N HIS A 101 -4.32 -5.65 -3.41
CA HIS A 101 -3.23 -5.91 -4.35
C HIS A 101 -2.46 -7.20 -4.05
N LEU A 102 -2.35 -7.60 -2.78
CA LEU A 102 -1.84 -8.94 -2.44
C LEU A 102 -2.75 -10.04 -2.98
N GLY A 103 -4.07 -9.85 -2.90
CA GLY A 103 -5.05 -10.76 -3.51
C GLY A 103 -4.90 -10.87 -5.02
N GLU A 104 -4.73 -9.75 -5.71
CA GLU A 104 -4.46 -9.73 -7.15
C GLU A 104 -3.17 -10.46 -7.50
N ILE A 105 -2.08 -10.25 -6.75
CA ILE A 105 -0.80 -10.94 -6.96
C ILE A 105 -0.98 -12.46 -6.79
N SER A 106 -1.67 -12.90 -5.73
CA SER A 106 -1.96 -14.32 -5.52
C SER A 106 -2.83 -14.91 -6.64
N GLU A 107 -3.86 -14.19 -7.07
CA GLU A 107 -4.74 -14.58 -8.19
C GLU A 107 -3.94 -14.74 -9.49
N GLU A 108 -3.08 -13.77 -9.82
CA GLU A 108 -2.21 -13.79 -11.00
C GLU A 108 -1.20 -14.96 -10.95
N SER A 109 -0.80 -15.40 -9.75
CA SER A 109 0.05 -16.58 -9.56
C SER A 109 -0.70 -17.92 -9.61
N GLY A 110 -2.03 -17.90 -9.66
CA GLY A 110 -2.89 -19.09 -9.62
C GLY A 110 -3.17 -19.63 -8.21
N ASP A 111 -2.70 -18.96 -7.16
CA ASP A 111 -3.00 -19.30 -5.77
C ASP A 111 -4.32 -18.64 -5.34
N PHE A 112 -5.43 -19.24 -5.78
CA PHE A 112 -6.76 -18.72 -5.50
C PHE A 112 -7.15 -18.80 -4.02
N ASP A 113 -6.57 -19.72 -3.26
CA ASP A 113 -6.82 -19.83 -1.82
C ASP A 113 -6.16 -18.66 -1.07
N ALA A 114 -4.90 -18.36 -1.38
CA ALA A 114 -4.24 -17.16 -0.86
C ALA A 114 -4.94 -15.87 -1.32
N ALA A 115 -5.40 -15.82 -2.57
CA ALA A 115 -6.17 -14.69 -3.08
C ALA A 115 -7.46 -14.46 -2.27
N LYS A 116 -8.24 -15.52 -2.01
CA LYS A 116 -9.45 -15.44 -1.17
C LYS A 116 -9.14 -14.95 0.24
N VAL A 117 -8.05 -15.41 0.86
CA VAL A 117 -7.63 -14.92 2.18
C VAL A 117 -7.36 -13.42 2.14
N SER A 118 -6.54 -12.97 1.19
CA SER A 118 -6.19 -11.55 1.02
C SER A 118 -7.42 -10.67 0.75
N TYR A 119 -8.33 -11.10 -0.14
CA TYR A 119 -9.55 -10.34 -0.41
C TYR A 119 -10.48 -10.28 0.81
N ASN A 120 -10.62 -11.34 1.60
CA ASN A 120 -11.39 -11.28 2.85
C ASN A 120 -10.76 -10.31 3.88
N GLN A 121 -9.43 -10.25 3.95
CA GLN A 121 -8.73 -9.26 4.78
C GLN A 121 -8.95 -7.83 4.27
N ALA A 122 -8.96 -7.62 2.95
CA ALA A 122 -9.30 -6.34 2.34
C ALA A 122 -10.72 -5.90 2.73
N TYR A 123 -11.71 -6.80 2.64
CA TYR A 123 -13.08 -6.53 3.07
C TYR A 123 -13.16 -6.09 4.53
N ALA A 124 -12.48 -6.80 5.44
CA ALA A 124 -12.48 -6.47 6.87
C ALA A 124 -11.87 -5.09 7.15
N ALA A 125 -10.77 -4.74 6.47
CA ALA A 125 -10.14 -3.44 6.58
C ALA A 125 -11.04 -2.32 6.03
N TYR A 126 -11.61 -2.50 4.83
CA TYR A 126 -12.55 -1.52 4.26
C TYR A 126 -13.80 -1.32 5.11
N ARG A 127 -14.32 -2.38 5.75
CA ARG A 127 -15.44 -2.27 6.69
C ARG A 127 -15.12 -1.41 7.91
N SER A 128 -13.84 -1.35 8.29
CA SER A 128 -13.35 -0.53 9.41
C SER A 128 -13.05 0.92 9.01
N SER A 129 -13.24 1.28 7.74
CA SER A 129 -13.10 2.65 7.23
C SER A 129 -14.45 3.25 6.84
N SER A 130 -14.71 4.50 7.22
CA SER A 130 -15.91 5.24 6.79
C SER A 130 -15.98 5.48 5.27
N LYS A 131 -14.84 5.38 4.57
CA LYS A 131 -14.73 5.54 3.11
C LYS A 131 -14.70 4.20 2.36
N GLY A 132 -14.78 3.07 3.06
CA GLY A 132 -14.55 1.76 2.47
C GLY A 132 -15.77 1.09 1.81
N GLN A 133 -16.96 1.70 1.85
CA GLN A 133 -18.19 1.03 1.43
C GLN A 133 -18.18 0.60 -0.05
N THR A 134 -17.67 1.44 -0.95
CA THR A 134 -17.57 1.11 -2.38
C THR A 134 -16.63 -0.09 -2.60
N PHE A 135 -15.46 -0.06 -1.97
CA PHE A 135 -14.46 -1.13 -2.10
C PHE A 135 -14.93 -2.47 -1.52
N GLN A 136 -15.80 -2.46 -0.50
CA GLN A 136 -16.44 -3.68 0.01
C GLN A 136 -17.25 -4.39 -1.07
N VAL A 137 -17.98 -3.64 -1.91
CA VAL A 137 -18.78 -4.21 -3.00
C VAL A 137 -17.90 -4.86 -4.05
N GLU A 138 -16.80 -4.19 -4.42
CA GLU A 138 -15.81 -4.70 -5.37
C GLU A 138 -15.17 -6.01 -4.87
N VAL A 139 -14.81 -6.08 -3.58
CA VAL A 139 -14.28 -7.30 -2.96
C VAL A 139 -15.29 -8.45 -3.01
N LEU A 140 -16.56 -8.20 -2.71
CA LEU A 140 -17.58 -9.23 -2.74
C LEU A 140 -17.83 -9.77 -4.15
N GLN A 141 -17.75 -8.91 -5.18
CA GLN A 141 -17.81 -9.34 -6.57
C GLN A 141 -16.60 -10.22 -6.90
N LYS A 142 -15.40 -9.76 -6.57
CA LYS A 142 -14.16 -10.50 -6.83
C LYS A 142 -14.13 -11.87 -6.16
N LEU A 143 -14.56 -11.97 -4.91
CA LEU A 143 -14.66 -13.23 -4.17
C LEU A 143 -15.66 -14.22 -4.80
N ARG A 144 -16.70 -13.71 -5.47
CA ARG A 144 -17.66 -14.55 -6.21
C ARG A 144 -17.03 -15.10 -7.49
N ASP A 145 -16.21 -14.29 -8.17
CA ASP A 145 -15.62 -14.64 -9.48
C ASP A 145 -14.47 -15.65 -9.35
N ILE A 146 -13.76 -15.66 -8.21
CA ILE A 146 -12.68 -16.61 -7.90
C ILE A 146 -13.23 -17.89 -7.21
N GLY A 147 -14.54 -17.94 -6.94
CA GLY A 147 -15.25 -19.07 -6.33
C GLY A 147 -15.64 -20.13 -7.35
#